data_AF-Q8KLM6-F1
#
_entry.id   AF-Q8KLM6-F1
#
_cell.length_a   1.000
_cell.length_b   1.000
_cell.length_c   1.000
_cell.angle_alpha   90.00
_cell.angle_beta   90.00
_cell.angle_gamma   90.00
#
_symmetry.space_group_name_H-M   'P 1'
#
loop_
_entity.id
_entity.type
_entity.pdbx_description
1 polymer ?
#
loop_
_entity_poly.entity_id
_entity_poly.type
_entity_poly.pdbx_seq_one_letter_code
_entity_poly.pdbx_strand_id
1 'polypeptide(L)'
;MLLDLEEKTRVLVEDIVERSAIGSGAIFVLGLSSSEVVGGIIGKASSREIGQRIVKTILEVLEPKGIYLAVQGCEHLNRALVVERELALAKDLEIVNVLPTLHAGGSGQLAAFDYMEDP
;
A
#
# COMPACT_ATOMS: atom_id res chain seq x y z
N MET A 1 2.84 18.54 -12.26
CA MET A 1 3.34 17.14 -12.23
C MET A 1 2.72 16.29 -11.11
N LEU A 2 2.09 16.88 -10.07
CA LEU A 2 1.36 16.16 -9.00
C LEU A 2 -0.18 16.26 -9.09
N LEU A 3 -0.72 16.90 -10.12
CA LEU A 3 -2.16 17.17 -10.25
C LEU A 3 -2.96 15.94 -10.74
N ASP A 4 -2.28 14.89 -11.23
CA ASP A 4 -2.91 13.71 -11.83
C ASP A 4 -2.48 12.38 -11.16
N LEU A 5 -1.90 12.43 -9.95
CA LEU A 5 -1.34 11.25 -9.29
C LEU A 5 -2.41 10.19 -9.00
N GLU A 6 -3.55 10.59 -8.43
CA GLU A 6 -4.66 9.67 -8.13
C GLU A 6 -5.29 9.15 -9.42
N GLU A 7 -5.46 9.99 -10.44
CA GLU A 7 -6.01 9.56 -11.72
C GLU A 7 -5.13 8.49 -12.37
N LYS A 8 -3.80 8.73 -12.43
CA LYS A 8 -2.84 7.74 -12.95
C LYS A 8 -2.81 6.47 -12.11
N THR A 9 -2.85 6.60 -10.79
CA THR A 9 -2.88 5.46 -9.86
C THR A 9 -4.13 4.62 -10.11
N ARG A 10 -5.29 5.27 -10.20
CA ARG A 10 -6.58 4.63 -10.43
C ARG A 10 -6.58 3.86 -11.76
N VAL A 11 -6.22 4.52 -12.85
CA VAL A 11 -6.17 3.90 -14.19
C VAL A 11 -5.24 2.69 -14.20
N LEU A 12 -4.06 2.79 -13.58
CA LEU A 12 -3.10 1.68 -13.54
C LEU A 12 -3.63 0.50 -12.72
N VAL A 13 -4.24 0.77 -11.56
CA VAL A 13 -4.74 -0.28 -10.67
C VAL A 13 -5.96 -0.97 -11.29
N GLU A 14 -6.86 -0.21 -11.90
CA GLU A 14 -8.02 -0.75 -12.63
C GLU A 14 -7.58 -1.66 -13.78
N ASP A 15 -6.61 -1.23 -14.61
CA ASP A 15 -6.06 -2.04 -15.70
C ASP A 15 -5.38 -3.33 -15.20
N ILE A 16 -4.62 -3.27 -14.09
CA ILE A 16 -4.01 -4.46 -13.48
C ILE A 16 -5.08 -5.43 -12.97
N VAL A 17 -6.09 -4.92 -12.26
CA VAL A 17 -7.17 -5.75 -11.70
C VAL A 17 -7.95 -6.43 -12.82
N GLU A 18 -8.26 -5.70 -13.89
CA GLU A 18 -8.96 -6.24 -15.06
C GLU A 18 -8.15 -7.34 -15.75
N ARG A 19 -6.87 -7.08 -16.05
CA ARG A 19 -6.03 -8.03 -16.80
C ARG A 19 -5.58 -9.24 -16.01
N SER A 20 -5.42 -9.10 -14.70
CA SER A 20 -5.03 -10.23 -13.83
C SER A 20 -6.19 -11.14 -13.49
N ALA A 21 -7.44 -10.69 -13.70
CA ALA A 21 -8.65 -11.36 -13.22
C ALA A 21 -8.61 -11.67 -11.71
N ILE A 22 -7.90 -10.85 -10.93
CA ILE A 22 -7.87 -10.97 -9.47
C ILE A 22 -9.28 -10.72 -8.92
N GLY A 23 -9.73 -11.60 -8.03
CA GLY A 23 -11.08 -11.61 -7.51
C GLY A 23 -11.16 -11.34 -6.00
N SER A 24 -12.39 -11.32 -5.50
CA SER A 24 -12.67 -11.15 -4.07
C SER A 24 -11.93 -12.19 -3.21
N GLY A 25 -11.40 -11.73 -2.07
CA GLY A 25 -10.62 -12.56 -1.12
C GLY A 25 -9.16 -12.79 -1.52
N ALA A 26 -8.71 -12.24 -2.65
CA ALA A 26 -7.31 -12.22 -3.05
C ALA A 26 -6.55 -11.03 -2.43
N ILE A 27 -5.22 -11.10 -2.49
CA ILE A 27 -4.32 -10.07 -1.94
C ILE A 27 -3.65 -9.34 -3.09
N PHE A 28 -3.80 -8.02 -3.13
CA PHE A 28 -3.03 -7.11 -3.96
C PHE A 28 -1.89 -6.53 -3.14
N VAL A 29 -0.63 -6.80 -3.52
CA VAL A 29 0.55 -6.34 -2.76
C VAL A 29 1.12 -5.07 -3.39
N LEU A 30 1.15 -3.98 -2.62
CA LEU A 30 1.76 -2.71 -2.99
C LEU A 30 3.18 -2.60 -2.39
N GLY A 31 4.18 -2.48 -3.26
CA GLY A 31 5.48 -1.91 -2.91
C GLY A 31 5.54 -0.45 -3.33
N LEU A 32 5.93 0.46 -2.42
CA LEU A 32 5.93 1.89 -2.71
C LEU A 32 7.20 2.60 -2.22
N SER A 33 7.76 3.43 -3.09
CA SER A 33 8.85 4.37 -2.79
C SER A 33 8.44 5.79 -3.14
N SER A 34 7.89 6.53 -2.16
CA SER A 34 7.38 7.90 -2.40
C SER A 34 8.47 8.90 -2.85
N SER A 35 9.73 8.69 -2.47
CA SER A 35 10.83 9.55 -2.94
C SER A 35 11.03 9.44 -4.44
N GLU A 36 10.86 8.24 -5.02
CA GLU A 36 11.01 8.02 -6.46
C GLU A 36 9.80 8.56 -7.24
N VAL A 37 8.60 8.50 -6.67
CA VAL A 37 7.38 9.09 -7.27
C VAL A 37 7.52 10.60 -7.47
N VAL A 38 8.18 11.29 -6.54
CA VAL A 38 8.42 12.75 -6.62
C VAL A 38 9.59 13.09 -7.56
N GLY A 39 10.31 12.09 -8.08
CA GLY A 39 11.51 12.28 -8.91
C GLY A 39 12.78 12.56 -8.10
N GLY A 40 12.77 12.25 -6.79
CA GLY A 40 13.94 12.32 -5.93
C GLY A 40 14.80 11.05 -5.99
N ILE A 41 16.04 11.14 -5.49
CA ILE A 41 16.94 10.00 -5.30
C ILE A 41 16.44 9.16 -4.12
N ILE A 42 16.51 7.82 -4.25
CA ILE A 42 16.16 6.84 -3.20
C ILE A 42 16.71 7.25 -1.83
N GLY A 43 15.85 7.28 -0.80
CA GLY A 43 16.24 7.43 0.60
C GLY A 43 16.29 8.88 1.14
N LYS A 44 15.94 9.89 0.35
CA LYS A 44 15.78 11.28 0.83
C LYS A 44 14.42 11.85 0.41
N ALA A 45 13.74 12.53 1.34
CA ALA A 45 12.44 13.18 1.14
C ALA A 45 11.24 12.23 0.91
N SER A 46 11.09 11.17 1.71
CA SER A 46 9.84 10.40 1.78
C SER A 46 8.66 11.34 2.05
N SER A 47 7.62 11.26 1.21
CA SER A 47 6.43 12.09 1.34
C SER A 47 5.26 11.28 1.88
N ARG A 48 4.81 11.63 3.09
CA ARG A 48 3.60 11.06 3.71
C ARG A 48 2.37 11.33 2.84
N GLU A 49 2.25 12.54 2.31
CA GLU A 49 1.13 12.95 1.45
C GLU A 49 1.02 12.04 0.20
N ILE A 50 2.15 11.75 -0.45
CA ILE A 50 2.16 10.87 -1.63
C ILE A 50 1.76 9.44 -1.26
N GLY A 51 2.29 8.93 -0.14
CA GLY A 51 1.88 7.63 0.39
C GLY A 51 0.38 7.55 0.62
N GLN A 52 -0.19 8.57 1.28
CA GLN A 52 -1.61 8.66 1.56
C GLN A 52 -2.46 8.72 0.29
N ARG A 53 -2.11 9.59 -0.66
CA ARG A 53 -2.85 9.72 -1.94
C ARG A 53 -2.85 8.40 -2.72
N ILE A 54 -1.71 7.71 -2.81
CA ILE A 54 -1.62 6.43 -3.53
C ILE A 54 -2.40 5.33 -2.82
N VAL A 55 -2.16 5.12 -1.52
CA VAL A 55 -2.81 4.03 -0.76
C VAL A 55 -4.33 4.22 -0.73
N LYS A 56 -4.81 5.44 -0.45
CA LYS A 56 -6.24 5.75 -0.47
C LYS A 56 -6.87 5.45 -1.84
N THR A 57 -6.23 5.89 -2.92
CA THR A 57 -6.73 5.65 -4.28
C THR A 57 -6.82 4.15 -4.58
N ILE A 58 -5.83 3.36 -4.15
CA ILE A 58 -5.83 1.92 -4.34
C ILE A 58 -6.96 1.26 -3.55
N LEU A 59 -7.12 1.62 -2.27
CA LEU A 59 -8.22 1.12 -1.43
C LEU A 59 -9.59 1.38 -2.07
N GLU A 60 -9.84 2.60 -2.54
CA GLU A 60 -11.09 2.97 -3.23
C GLU A 60 -11.39 2.11 -4.48
N VAL A 61 -10.37 1.57 -5.14
CA VAL A 61 -10.53 0.66 -6.31
C VAL A 61 -10.74 -0.79 -5.86
N LEU A 62 -10.05 -1.23 -4.81
CA LEU A 62 -10.00 -2.63 -4.40
C LEU A 62 -11.14 -3.04 -3.45
N GLU A 63 -11.50 -2.18 -2.48
CA GLU A 63 -12.52 -2.49 -1.47
C GLU A 63 -13.89 -2.85 -2.07
N PRO A 64 -14.44 -2.11 -3.07
CA PRO A 64 -15.72 -2.48 -3.67
C PRO A 64 -15.69 -3.82 -4.42
N LYS A 65 -14.50 -4.33 -4.75
CA LYS A 65 -14.28 -5.62 -5.40
C LYS A 65 -13.96 -6.73 -4.40
N GLY A 66 -13.90 -6.41 -3.11
CA GLY A 66 -13.52 -7.32 -2.03
C GLY A 66 -12.09 -7.84 -2.16
N ILE A 67 -11.19 -7.08 -2.78
CA ILE A 67 -9.76 -7.42 -2.90
C ILE A 67 -9.02 -6.76 -1.74
N TYR A 68 -8.20 -7.51 -1.04
CA TYR A 68 -7.42 -6.98 0.08
C TYR A 68 -6.16 -6.28 -0.38
N LEU A 69 -5.87 -5.11 0.18
CA LEU A 69 -4.59 -4.44 0.01
C LEU A 69 -3.59 -4.91 1.07
N ALA A 70 -2.39 -5.29 0.65
CA ALA A 70 -1.24 -5.50 1.51
C ALA A 70 -0.15 -4.48 1.15
N VAL A 71 0.36 -3.72 2.13
CA VAL A 71 1.39 -2.71 1.87
C VAL A 71 2.74 -3.14 2.42
N GLN A 72 3.71 -3.33 1.53
CA GLN A 72 5.03 -3.83 1.84
C GLN A 72 5.92 -2.73 2.43
N GLY A 73 6.61 -3.06 3.52
CA GLY A 73 7.67 -2.23 4.09
C GLY A 73 8.96 -2.24 3.29
N CYS A 74 9.87 -1.36 3.70
CA CYS A 74 11.24 -1.37 3.20
C CYS A 74 12.07 -2.52 3.81
N GLU A 75 13.30 -2.65 3.34
CA GLU A 75 14.28 -3.65 3.78
C GLU A 75 14.56 -3.61 5.29
N HIS A 76 14.42 -2.45 5.94
CA HIS A 76 14.63 -2.29 7.38
C HIS A 76 13.61 -3.05 8.24
N LEU A 77 12.43 -3.36 7.68
CA LEU A 77 11.39 -4.16 8.33
C LEU A 77 11.26 -5.55 7.73
N ASN A 78 12.34 -6.06 7.10
CA ASN A 78 12.35 -7.34 6.39
C ASN A 78 11.21 -7.48 5.37
N ARG A 79 10.74 -6.36 4.80
CA ARG A 79 9.60 -6.31 3.87
C ARG A 79 8.29 -6.88 4.43
N ALA A 80 8.09 -6.79 5.75
CA ALA A 80 6.81 -7.11 6.38
C ALA A 80 5.65 -6.35 5.70
N LEU A 81 4.47 -6.96 5.70
CA LEU A 81 3.26 -6.42 5.07
C LEU A 81 2.32 -5.84 6.13
N VAL A 82 1.76 -4.67 5.86
CA VAL A 82 0.59 -4.16 6.60
C VAL A 82 -0.67 -4.65 5.89
N VAL A 83 -1.56 -5.29 6.63
CA VAL A 83 -2.82 -5.86 6.16
C VAL A 83 -3.85 -5.75 7.27
N GLU A 84 -5.14 -5.81 6.95
CA GLU A 84 -6.18 -5.97 7.98
C GLU A 84 -5.96 -7.26 8.79
N ARG A 85 -6.17 -7.19 10.11
CA ARG A 85 -6.05 -8.36 11.01
C ARG A 85 -6.97 -9.49 10.59
N GLU A 86 -8.17 -9.19 10.10
CA GLU A 86 -9.08 -10.21 9.59
C GLU A 86 -8.47 -11.03 8.44
N LEU A 87 -7.71 -10.39 7.54
CA LEU A 87 -7.03 -11.07 6.45
C LEU A 87 -5.91 -11.95 6.97
N ALA A 88 -5.10 -11.42 7.90
CA ALA A 88 -4.00 -12.17 8.51
C ALA A 88 -4.51 -13.46 9.16
N LEU A 89 -5.60 -13.39 9.92
CA LEU A 89 -6.24 -14.55 10.54
C LEU A 89 -6.85 -15.50 9.50
N ALA A 90 -7.56 -14.97 8.50
CA ALA A 90 -8.22 -15.78 7.47
C ALA A 90 -7.23 -16.54 6.56
N LYS A 91 -6.01 -16.03 6.41
CA LYS A 91 -4.96 -16.61 5.55
C LYS A 91 -3.82 -17.27 6.34
N ASP A 92 -3.94 -17.36 7.67
CA ASP A 92 -2.91 -17.90 8.56
C ASP A 92 -1.53 -17.24 8.36
N LEU A 93 -1.53 -15.91 8.21
CA LEU A 93 -0.30 -15.14 8.10
C LEU A 93 0.36 -14.97 9.47
N GLU A 94 1.68 -15.13 9.53
CA GLU A 94 2.45 -14.86 10.75
C GLU A 94 2.41 -13.37 11.09
N ILE A 95 1.77 -13.04 12.22
CA ILE A 95 1.73 -11.68 12.74
C ILE A 95 3.05 -11.37 13.44
N VAL A 96 3.74 -10.35 12.94
CA VAL A 96 4.98 -9.84 13.53
C VAL A 96 4.72 -8.56 14.32
N ASN A 97 5.55 -8.29 15.34
CA ASN A 97 5.42 -7.09 16.15
C ASN A 97 6.37 -5.99 15.65
N VAL A 98 5.82 -5.00 14.95
CA VAL A 98 6.56 -3.83 14.48
C VAL A 98 5.61 -2.64 14.32
N LEU A 99 6.07 -1.44 14.68
CA LEU A 99 5.37 -0.21 14.36
C LEU A 99 6.17 0.55 13.29
N PRO A 100 5.65 0.69 12.05
CA PRO A 100 6.39 1.38 11.01
C PRO A 100 6.51 2.87 11.32
N THR A 101 7.60 3.46 10.85
CA THR A 101 7.85 4.89 10.88
C THR A 101 8.18 5.38 9.48
N LEU A 102 8.18 6.70 9.26
CA LEU A 102 8.50 7.26 7.94
C LEU A 102 9.92 6.91 7.49
N HIS A 103 10.85 6.78 8.45
CA HIS A 103 12.25 6.44 8.21
C HIS A 103 12.53 4.92 8.20
N ALA A 104 11.68 4.12 8.85
CA ALA A 104 11.78 2.66 8.90
C ALA A 104 10.39 2.05 8.69
N GLY A 105 10.06 1.74 7.43
CA GLY A 105 8.76 1.23 6.98
C GLY A 105 8.26 1.97 5.74
N GLY A 106 8.37 3.30 5.74
CA GLY A 106 8.07 4.16 4.60
C GLY A 106 6.65 4.72 4.62
N SER A 107 6.39 5.66 3.72
CA SER A 107 5.11 6.40 3.67
C SER A 107 3.92 5.54 3.29
N GLY A 108 4.12 4.47 2.51
CA GLY A 108 3.06 3.54 2.14
C GLY A 108 2.51 2.79 3.36
N GLN A 109 3.39 2.19 4.18
CA GLN A 109 2.94 1.47 5.38
C GLN A 109 2.26 2.39 6.38
N LEU A 110 2.80 3.59 6.61
CA LEU A 110 2.14 4.57 7.47
C LEU A 110 0.75 4.94 6.95
N ALA A 111 0.60 5.14 5.65
CA ALA A 111 -0.71 5.42 5.05
C ALA A 111 -1.67 4.22 5.18
N ALA A 112 -1.18 2.99 5.06
CA ALA A 112 -1.99 1.80 5.31
C ALA A 112 -2.50 1.77 6.76
N PHE A 113 -1.62 1.99 7.74
CA PHE A 113 -2.01 2.10 9.15
C PHE A 113 -3.01 3.24 9.44
N ASP A 114 -2.94 4.35 8.69
CA ASP A 114 -3.86 5.47 8.83
C ASP A 114 -5.27 5.16 8.29
N TYR A 115 -5.40 4.27 7.29
CA TYR A 115 -6.65 4.01 6.57
C TYR A 115 -7.30 2.66 6.88
N MET A 116 -6.53 1.66 7.29
CA MET A 116 -7.04 0.35 7.69
C MET A 116 -7.76 0.44 9.04
N GLU A 117 -8.79 -0.39 9.23
CA GLU A 117 -9.59 -0.38 10.46
C GLU A 117 -8.86 -1.07 11.61
N ASP A 118 -8.25 -2.22 11.36
CA ASP A 118 -7.54 -3.01 12.36
C ASP A 118 -6.25 -3.65 11.78
N PRO A 119 -5.23 -2.84 11.42
CA PRO A 119 -3.98 -3.30 10.83
C PRO A 119 -3.06 -4.11 11.79
#